data_AF-A0A7Y4U4L8-F1
#
_entry.id   AF-A0A7Y4U4L8-F1
#
_cell.length_a   1.000
_cell.length_b   1.000
_cell.length_c   1.000
_cell.angle_alpha   90.00
_cell.angle_beta   90.00
_cell.angle_gamma   90.00
#
_symmetry.space_group_name_H-M   'P 1'
#
loop_
_entity.id
_entity.type
_entity.pdbx_description
1 polymer ?
#
loop_
_entity_poly.entity_id
_entity_poly.type
_entity_poly.pdbx_seq_one_letter_code
_entity_poly.pdbx_strand_id
1 'polypeptide(L)'
;MKKNNQTCGRSIVHFLGASVFAVFFLAPMARAGDKVTFDLERAEEEKFTLDVACDARTSNLNRVDPSATTQARGDAGIVNGFIYEGGVLPFDDFNGSFNPDTSPAPKLGTWVCLNTRGALPAPRNSAVTYYFGLPDFETAGIITQGFNSHRRKDATPPTIPVVHAIVGGTGKYLGATGEVLEEVIGVNSTGATGFNLRYHFTIKKQAFKKDKSQR
;
A
#
# COMPACT_ATOMS: atom_id res chain seq x y z
N MET A 1 -55.09 4.95 33.23
CA MET A 1 -55.57 3.67 33.82
C MET A 1 -54.67 2.56 33.27
N LYS A 2 -54.04 1.63 33.99
CA LYS A 2 -53.95 1.27 35.41
C LYS A 2 -52.56 0.64 35.59
N LYS A 3 -51.87 0.99 36.67
CA LYS A 3 -50.73 0.24 37.21
C LYS A 3 -51.22 -1.14 37.67
N ASN A 4 -50.38 -2.17 37.62
CA ASN A 4 -50.51 -3.32 38.50
C ASN A 4 -49.13 -3.82 38.91
N ASN A 5 -48.72 -3.38 40.11
CA ASN A 5 -47.82 -4.14 40.97
C ASN A 5 -48.61 -5.33 41.53
N GLN A 6 -48.01 -6.51 41.58
CA GLN A 6 -48.37 -7.50 42.58
C GLN A 6 -47.14 -8.23 43.10
N THR A 7 -47.15 -8.38 44.41
CA THR A 7 -46.08 -8.71 45.34
C THR A 7 -46.08 -10.18 45.75
N CYS A 8 -44.90 -10.60 46.23
CA CYS A 8 -44.66 -11.52 47.36
C CYS A 8 -44.96 -13.01 47.20
N GLY A 9 -43.95 -13.83 47.53
CA GLY A 9 -44.11 -15.25 47.79
C GLY A 9 -42.77 -15.95 48.01
N ARG A 10 -42.22 -15.87 49.23
CA ARG A 10 -41.17 -16.78 49.72
C ARG A 10 -41.76 -18.18 49.89
N SER A 11 -41.05 -19.23 49.48
CA SER A 11 -40.95 -20.49 50.25
C SER A 11 -39.79 -21.35 49.74
N ILE A 12 -38.98 -21.77 50.71
CA ILE A 12 -37.84 -22.68 50.62
C ILE A 12 -38.38 -24.11 50.65
N VAL A 13 -37.90 -24.99 49.76
CA VAL A 13 -37.89 -26.44 50.00
C VAL A 13 -36.56 -26.99 49.52
N HIS A 14 -35.84 -27.63 50.45
CA HIS A 14 -34.62 -28.38 50.22
C HIS A 14 -34.92 -29.67 49.44
N PHE A 15 -34.08 -30.02 48.48
CA PHE A 15 -33.85 -31.42 48.11
C PHE A 15 -32.36 -31.66 47.86
N LEU A 16 -31.76 -32.45 48.74
CA LEU A 16 -30.45 -33.07 48.53
C LEU A 16 -30.57 -34.10 47.40
N GLY A 17 -29.63 -34.07 46.47
CA GLY A 17 -29.42 -35.12 45.47
C GLY A 17 -27.98 -35.10 45.00
N ALA A 18 -27.14 -35.92 45.64
CA ALA A 18 -25.75 -36.11 45.24
C ALA A 18 -25.70 -36.82 43.87
N SER A 19 -24.91 -36.30 42.95
CA SER A 19 -24.51 -36.99 41.72
C SER A 19 -23.03 -36.73 41.48
N VAL A 20 -22.24 -37.78 41.65
CA VAL A 20 -20.80 -37.82 41.39
C VAL A 20 -20.61 -37.85 39.87
N PHE A 21 -20.20 -36.72 39.28
CA PHE A 21 -19.62 -36.69 37.95
C PHE A 21 -18.11 -36.89 38.08
N ALA A 22 -17.63 -38.07 37.66
CA ALA A 22 -16.20 -38.28 37.43
C ALA A 22 -15.79 -37.45 36.20
N VAL A 23 -15.13 -36.32 36.44
CA VAL A 23 -14.47 -35.53 35.40
C VAL A 23 -13.14 -36.20 35.10
N PHE A 24 -13.05 -36.86 33.94
CA PHE A 24 -11.75 -37.21 33.35
C PHE A 24 -11.03 -35.91 33.00
N PHE A 25 -10.02 -35.55 33.78
CA PHE A 25 -9.04 -34.52 33.41
C PHE A 25 -8.20 -35.05 32.24
N LEU A 26 -8.63 -34.76 31.01
CA LEU A 26 -7.71 -34.69 29.88
C LEU A 26 -6.90 -33.40 30.04
N ALA A 27 -5.71 -33.52 30.62
CA ALA A 27 -4.73 -32.43 30.57
C ALA A 27 -4.40 -32.17 29.08
N PRO A 28 -4.56 -30.94 28.56
CA PRO A 28 -3.96 -30.62 27.29
C PRO A 28 -2.45 -30.70 27.47
N MET A 29 -1.81 -31.63 26.78
CA MET A 29 -0.37 -31.54 26.50
C MET A 29 -0.17 -30.26 25.70
N ALA A 30 0.11 -29.16 26.39
CA ALA A 30 0.69 -27.97 25.79
C ALA A 30 2.07 -28.38 25.31
N ARG A 31 2.18 -28.74 24.03
CA ARG A 31 3.46 -28.82 23.34
C ARG A 31 4.06 -27.43 23.48
N ALA A 32 5.16 -27.33 24.23
CA ALA A 32 6.00 -26.15 24.25
C ALA A 32 6.51 -25.95 22.82
N GLY A 33 5.74 -25.22 22.00
CA GLY A 33 6.24 -24.64 20.78
C GLY A 33 7.24 -23.59 21.22
N ASP A 34 8.49 -23.73 20.76
CA ASP A 34 9.48 -22.69 20.91
C ASP A 34 8.85 -21.37 20.50
N LYS A 35 8.69 -20.46 21.48
CA LYS A 35 8.31 -19.09 21.20
C LYS A 35 9.51 -18.48 20.50
N VAL A 36 9.47 -18.41 19.17
CA VAL A 36 10.38 -17.55 18.42
C VAL A 36 9.98 -16.10 18.75
N THR A 37 10.60 -15.55 19.78
CA THR A 37 10.50 -14.12 20.11
C THR A 37 11.35 -13.35 19.12
N PHE A 38 10.70 -12.62 18.21
CA PHE A 38 11.37 -11.62 17.38
C PHE A 38 11.54 -10.35 18.20
N ASP A 39 12.77 -10.11 18.68
CA ASP A 39 13.13 -8.82 19.27
C ASP A 39 13.20 -7.77 18.16
N LEU A 40 12.10 -7.03 17.99
CA LEU A 40 12.04 -5.88 17.09
C LEU A 40 12.74 -4.69 17.76
N GLU A 41 13.96 -4.38 17.34
CA GLU A 41 14.61 -3.12 17.71
C GLU A 41 13.91 -1.93 17.04
N ARG A 42 14.06 -0.75 17.63
CA ARG A 42 13.51 0.52 17.10
C ARG A 42 13.97 0.70 15.66
N ALA A 43 13.01 0.68 14.73
CA ALA A 43 13.25 0.88 13.31
C ALA A 43 13.99 2.21 13.07
N GLU A 44 15.13 2.15 12.40
CA GLU A 44 15.81 3.33 11.87
C GLU A 44 14.95 3.93 10.75
N GLU A 45 14.80 5.26 10.78
CA GLU A 45 14.03 6.01 9.79
C GLU A 45 14.95 6.46 8.66
N GLU A 46 14.65 6.04 7.44
CA GLU A 46 15.38 6.40 6.23
C GLU A 46 14.50 7.30 5.36
N LYS A 47 15.08 8.39 4.84
CA LYS A 47 14.41 9.33 3.94
C LYS A 47 15.18 9.47 2.65
N PHE A 48 14.47 9.43 1.54
CA PHE A 48 15.02 9.68 0.21
C PHE A 48 13.91 10.08 -0.76
N THR A 49 14.31 10.63 -1.91
CA THR A 49 13.39 11.06 -2.95
C THR A 49 13.71 10.32 -4.24
N LEU A 50 12.67 9.87 -4.93
CA LEU A 50 12.76 9.27 -6.26
C LEU A 50 11.86 10.02 -7.23
N ASP A 51 12.32 10.15 -8.47
CA ASP A 51 11.49 10.60 -9.57
C ASP A 51 11.11 9.41 -10.45
N VAL A 52 9.89 9.40 -10.98
CA VAL A 52 9.40 8.36 -11.90
C VAL A 52 8.86 8.99 -13.16
N ALA A 53 9.37 8.56 -14.30
CA ALA A 53 8.76 8.85 -15.59
C ALA A 53 7.86 7.67 -15.98
N CYS A 54 6.54 7.85 -15.89
CA CYS A 54 5.59 6.86 -16.39
C CYS A 54 5.75 6.72 -17.91
N ASP A 55 5.72 5.49 -18.40
CA ASP A 55 5.74 5.20 -19.83
C ASP A 55 4.31 4.88 -20.31
N ALA A 56 3.67 5.88 -20.90
CA ALA A 56 2.29 5.75 -21.38
C ALA A 56 2.13 4.67 -22.46
N ARG A 57 3.20 4.29 -23.17
CA ARG A 57 3.17 3.24 -24.19
C ARG A 57 2.92 1.85 -23.59
N THR A 58 3.21 1.69 -22.30
CA THR A 58 2.95 0.46 -21.54
C THR A 58 1.56 0.45 -20.91
N SER A 59 0.79 1.53 -21.05
CA SER A 59 -0.52 1.62 -20.42
C SER A 59 -1.49 0.62 -21.05
N ASN A 60 -2.10 -0.20 -20.20
CA ASN A 60 -3.17 -1.10 -20.60
C ASN A 60 -4.34 -0.96 -19.62
N LEU A 61 -5.56 -0.88 -20.15
CA LEU A 61 -6.79 -0.69 -19.40
C LEU A 61 -7.76 -1.83 -19.71
N ASN A 62 -8.06 -2.62 -18.70
CA ASN A 62 -9.16 -3.57 -18.73
C ASN A 62 -10.45 -2.88 -18.24
N ARG A 63 -11.42 -2.75 -19.13
CA ARG A 63 -12.70 -2.11 -18.80
C ARG A 63 -13.72 -3.13 -18.32
N VAL A 64 -14.52 -2.74 -17.35
CA VAL A 64 -15.69 -3.53 -16.93
C VAL A 64 -16.70 -3.65 -18.07
N ASP A 65 -16.91 -2.55 -18.80
CA ASP A 65 -17.66 -2.52 -20.05
C ASP A 65 -16.69 -2.26 -21.22
N PRO A 66 -16.37 -3.28 -22.05
CA PRO A 66 -15.48 -3.13 -23.19
C PRO A 66 -15.96 -2.11 -24.22
N SER A 67 -17.27 -1.83 -24.28
CA SER A 67 -17.87 -0.88 -25.22
C SER A 67 -17.84 0.56 -24.71
N ALA A 68 -17.57 0.77 -23.42
CA ALA A 68 -17.54 2.10 -22.83
C ALA A 68 -16.42 2.95 -23.44
N THR A 69 -16.77 4.18 -23.82
CA THR A 69 -15.84 5.20 -24.33
C THR A 69 -15.18 6.02 -23.22
N THR A 70 -15.66 5.88 -21.99
CA THR A 70 -15.16 6.57 -20.81
C THR A 70 -14.78 5.58 -19.72
N GLN A 71 -13.86 5.98 -18.85
CA GLN A 71 -13.43 5.14 -17.73
C GLN A 71 -14.52 5.08 -16.68
N ALA A 72 -14.82 3.88 -16.19
CA ALA A 72 -15.84 3.62 -15.20
C ALA A 72 -15.24 3.06 -13.91
N ARG A 73 -16.04 3.09 -12.84
CA ARG A 73 -15.71 2.40 -11.60
C ARG A 73 -15.47 0.92 -11.88
N GLY A 74 -14.39 0.38 -11.31
CA GLY A 74 -14.02 -1.03 -11.45
C GLY A 74 -13.10 -1.31 -12.64
N ASP A 75 -12.91 -0.36 -13.56
CA ASP A 75 -11.88 -0.50 -14.60
C ASP A 75 -10.51 -0.67 -13.93
N ALA A 76 -9.73 -1.62 -14.42
CA ALA A 76 -8.41 -1.92 -13.91
C ALA A 76 -7.36 -1.54 -14.96
N GLY A 77 -6.26 -0.95 -14.52
CA GLY A 77 -5.18 -0.57 -15.41
C GLY A 77 -3.81 -0.93 -14.87
N ILE A 78 -2.87 -1.06 -15.80
CA ILE A 78 -1.45 -1.19 -15.53
C ILE A 78 -0.68 -0.15 -16.34
N VAL A 79 0.38 0.39 -15.75
CA VAL A 79 1.36 1.24 -16.44
C VAL A 79 2.72 1.06 -15.78
N ASN A 80 3.76 0.97 -16.58
CA ASN A 80 5.14 0.88 -16.11
C ASN A 80 5.84 2.24 -16.24
N GLY A 81 7.02 2.36 -15.66
CA GLY A 81 7.85 3.54 -15.74
C GLY A 81 9.30 3.26 -15.35
N PHE A 82 10.13 4.30 -15.50
CA PHE A 82 11.53 4.28 -15.11
C PHE A 82 11.74 5.13 -13.87
N ILE A 83 12.56 4.63 -12.95
CA ILE A 83 12.93 5.34 -11.73
C ILE A 83 14.25 6.09 -11.95
N TYR A 84 14.31 7.31 -11.44
CA TYR A 84 15.47 8.19 -11.40
C TYR A 84 15.70 8.70 -9.98
N GLU A 85 16.88 9.25 -9.75
CA GLU A 85 17.15 10.00 -8.52
C GLU A 85 16.22 11.22 -8.42
N GLY A 86 15.82 11.59 -7.21
CA GLY A 86 14.98 12.76 -6.97
C GLY A 86 15.63 14.04 -7.50
N GLY A 87 14.88 14.84 -8.26
CA GLY A 87 15.38 16.09 -8.85
C GLY A 87 15.82 15.97 -10.31
N VAL A 88 15.87 14.76 -10.87
CA VAL A 88 16.24 14.53 -12.28
C VAL A 88 15.14 14.98 -13.24
N LEU A 89 13.87 14.70 -12.91
CA LEU A 89 12.78 15.05 -13.80
C LEU A 89 12.42 16.54 -13.66
N PRO A 90 12.17 17.24 -14.79
CA PRO A 90 11.74 18.64 -14.75
C PRO A 90 10.48 18.82 -13.91
N PHE A 91 10.51 19.81 -13.02
CA PHE A 91 9.36 20.18 -12.20
C PHE A 91 8.50 21.20 -12.94
N ASP A 92 7.19 21.06 -12.83
CA ASP A 92 6.17 21.89 -13.50
C ASP A 92 6.20 21.84 -15.04
N ASP A 93 6.79 20.80 -15.63
CA ASP A 93 6.79 20.59 -17.08
C ASP A 93 5.56 19.77 -17.52
N PHE A 94 4.47 20.46 -17.85
CA PHE A 94 3.26 19.84 -18.40
C PHE A 94 3.21 19.87 -19.94
N ASN A 95 4.32 20.24 -20.59
CA ASN A 95 4.43 20.28 -22.05
C ASN A 95 4.95 18.97 -22.64
N GLY A 96 5.43 18.03 -21.80
CA GLY A 96 5.91 16.73 -22.26
C GLY A 96 7.30 16.78 -22.88
N SER A 97 8.16 17.72 -22.43
CA SER A 97 9.48 17.93 -23.03
C SER A 97 10.48 16.84 -22.65
N PHE A 98 10.31 16.22 -21.48
CA PHE A 98 11.15 15.11 -21.05
C PHE A 98 10.90 13.85 -21.88
N ASN A 99 11.97 13.19 -22.35
CA ASN A 99 11.92 11.89 -23.01
C ASN A 99 12.71 10.84 -22.22
N PRO A 100 12.06 9.81 -21.64
CA PRO A 100 12.75 8.79 -20.85
C PRO A 100 13.67 7.87 -21.65
N ASP A 101 13.52 7.79 -22.98
CA ASP A 101 14.36 6.94 -23.83
C ASP A 101 15.71 7.60 -24.13
N THR A 102 15.76 8.93 -24.16
CA THR A 102 16.95 9.71 -24.49
C THR A 102 17.53 10.45 -23.29
N SER A 103 16.98 10.24 -22.09
CA SER A 103 17.48 10.87 -20.87
C SER A 103 18.94 10.48 -20.61
N PRO A 104 19.84 11.45 -20.37
CA PRO A 104 21.23 11.15 -20.02
C PRO A 104 21.38 10.66 -18.57
N ALA A 105 20.38 10.91 -17.72
CA ALA A 105 20.40 10.46 -16.33
C ALA A 105 20.25 8.93 -16.22
N PRO A 106 21.02 8.25 -15.36
CA PRO A 106 20.90 6.82 -15.14
C PRO A 106 19.50 6.43 -14.67
N LYS A 107 18.97 5.35 -15.26
CA LYS A 107 17.76 4.69 -14.77
C LYS A 107 18.15 3.82 -13.57
N LEU A 108 17.59 4.13 -12.41
CA LEU A 108 17.86 3.41 -11.17
C LEU A 108 17.12 2.08 -11.10
N GLY A 109 16.02 1.92 -11.85
CA GLY A 109 15.23 0.71 -11.89
C GLY A 109 13.85 0.92 -12.53
N THR A 110 12.90 0.05 -12.18
CA THR A 110 11.56 0.02 -12.80
C THR A 110 10.46 0.30 -11.79
N TRP A 111 9.42 0.96 -12.26
CA TRP A 111 8.21 1.25 -11.50
C TRP A 111 7.01 0.62 -12.20
N VAL A 112 6.10 0.03 -11.43
CA VAL A 112 4.85 -0.54 -11.93
C VAL A 112 3.70 0.03 -11.10
N CYS A 113 2.69 0.55 -11.78
CA CYS A 113 1.41 0.92 -11.19
C CYS A 113 0.33 -0.07 -11.62
N LEU A 114 -0.29 -0.68 -10.61
CA LEU A 114 -1.57 -1.35 -10.75
C LEU A 114 -2.63 -0.43 -10.16
N ASN A 115 -3.68 -0.16 -10.93
CA ASN A 115 -4.75 0.72 -10.48
C ASN A 115 -6.12 0.12 -10.73
N THR A 116 -7.06 0.42 -9.84
CA THR A 116 -8.47 0.12 -10.02
C THR A 116 -9.26 1.40 -9.80
N ARG A 117 -10.07 1.75 -10.79
CA ARG A 117 -10.87 2.97 -10.79
C ARG A 117 -11.89 2.93 -9.67
N GLY A 118 -11.77 3.90 -8.78
CA GLY A 118 -12.60 4.05 -7.60
C GLY A 118 -13.91 4.77 -7.89
N ALA A 119 -14.74 4.76 -6.86
CA ALA A 119 -15.98 5.49 -6.72
C ALA A 119 -15.85 6.99 -6.44
N LEU A 120 -14.61 7.45 -6.30
CA LEU A 120 -14.32 8.68 -5.57
C LEU A 120 -14.46 9.90 -6.47
N PRO A 121 -14.89 11.05 -5.91
CA PRO A 121 -14.86 12.30 -6.63
C PRO A 121 -13.42 12.66 -6.98
N ALA A 122 -13.26 13.28 -8.15
CA ALA A 122 -11.99 13.86 -8.54
C ALA A 122 -11.42 14.79 -7.44
N PRO A 123 -10.09 14.88 -7.30
CA PRO A 123 -9.07 14.31 -8.18
C PRO A 123 -8.71 12.85 -7.87
N ARG A 124 -9.21 12.26 -6.78
CA ARG A 124 -8.90 10.86 -6.40
C ARG A 124 -9.72 9.91 -7.26
N ASN A 125 -9.10 9.25 -8.22
CA ASN A 125 -9.83 8.46 -9.22
C ASN A 125 -9.49 6.96 -9.23
N SER A 126 -8.34 6.55 -8.69
CA SER A 126 -8.01 5.13 -8.56
C SER A 126 -7.38 4.80 -7.20
N ALA A 127 -7.77 3.64 -6.67
CA ALA A 127 -6.93 2.93 -5.71
C ALA A 127 -5.74 2.34 -6.47
N VAL A 128 -4.55 2.45 -5.91
CA VAL A 128 -3.31 2.07 -6.57
C VAL A 128 -2.43 1.23 -5.65
N THR A 129 -1.72 0.30 -6.27
CA THR A 129 -0.54 -0.35 -5.70
C THR A 129 0.63 -0.06 -6.61
N TYR A 130 1.72 0.45 -6.04
CA TYR A 130 2.96 0.66 -6.78
C TYR A 130 4.05 -0.28 -6.32
N TYR A 131 4.83 -0.74 -7.29
CA TYR A 131 6.03 -1.54 -7.08
C TYR A 131 7.22 -0.75 -7.61
N PHE A 132 8.20 -0.51 -6.73
CA PHE A 132 9.47 0.13 -7.07
C PHE A 132 10.57 -0.92 -7.00
N GLY A 133 11.26 -1.24 -8.08
CA GLY A 133 12.46 -2.09 -8.09
C GLY A 133 13.73 -1.27 -8.26
N LEU A 134 14.74 -1.45 -7.39
CA LEU A 134 15.93 -0.58 -7.29
C LEU A 134 17.26 -1.37 -7.11
N PRO A 135 17.81 -2.04 -8.14
CA PRO A 135 17.45 -1.91 -9.56
C PRO A 135 16.34 -2.85 -10.04
N ASP A 136 16.07 -3.88 -9.26
CA ASP A 136 15.04 -4.88 -9.51
C ASP A 136 14.20 -5.11 -8.24
N PHE A 137 13.11 -5.86 -8.40
CA PHE A 137 12.17 -6.08 -7.32
C PHE A 137 12.60 -7.21 -6.39
N GLU A 138 13.59 -8.02 -6.73
CA GLU A 138 14.07 -9.13 -5.93
C GLU A 138 15.10 -8.68 -4.88
N THR A 139 15.99 -7.78 -5.27
CA THR A 139 17.12 -7.29 -4.44
C THR A 139 16.76 -6.06 -3.61
N ALA A 140 15.82 -5.24 -4.08
CA ALA A 140 15.48 -3.97 -3.46
C ALA A 140 14.12 -3.44 -3.96
N GLY A 141 13.06 -4.16 -3.63
CA GLY A 141 11.68 -3.80 -3.94
C GLY A 141 11.00 -3.01 -2.82
N ILE A 142 10.20 -1.99 -3.16
CA ILE A 142 9.29 -1.30 -2.23
C ILE A 142 7.88 -1.39 -2.78
N ILE A 143 6.91 -1.70 -1.92
CA ILE A 143 5.49 -1.77 -2.25
C ILE A 143 4.74 -0.68 -1.51
N THR A 144 3.95 0.09 -2.24
CA THR A 144 3.13 1.17 -1.68
C THR A 144 1.68 1.01 -2.10
N GLN A 145 0.75 1.46 -1.25
CA GLN A 145 -0.68 1.39 -1.52
C GLN A 145 -1.38 2.69 -1.08
N GLY A 146 -2.28 3.18 -1.92
CA GLY A 146 -3.03 4.40 -1.64
C GLY A 146 -4.04 4.74 -2.72
N PHE A 147 -4.34 6.03 -2.83
CA PHE A 147 -5.10 6.60 -3.95
C PHE A 147 -4.21 7.56 -4.71
N ASN A 148 -4.31 7.56 -6.04
CA ASN A 148 -3.63 8.55 -6.86
C ASN A 148 -4.55 9.72 -7.21
N SER A 149 -3.93 10.81 -7.65
CA SER A 149 -4.61 12.05 -8.09
C SER A 149 -4.18 12.47 -9.49
N HIS A 150 -3.55 11.56 -10.25
CA HIS A 150 -2.87 11.82 -11.52
C HIS A 150 -3.73 12.62 -12.49
N ARG A 151 -3.41 13.91 -12.60
CA ARG A 151 -4.08 14.89 -13.46
C ARG A 151 -3.07 15.91 -13.94
N ARG A 152 -3.33 16.50 -15.11
CA ARG A 152 -2.58 17.66 -15.57
C ARG A 152 -2.88 18.88 -14.68
N LYS A 153 -1.95 19.84 -14.67
CA LYS A 153 -2.06 21.06 -13.86
C LYS A 153 -3.28 21.92 -14.19
N ASP A 154 -3.73 21.89 -15.44
CA ASP A 154 -4.89 22.62 -15.97
C ASP A 154 -6.22 21.88 -15.79
N ALA A 155 -6.21 20.65 -15.27
CA ALA A 155 -7.44 19.90 -15.02
C ALA A 155 -8.28 20.52 -13.88
N THR A 156 -9.60 20.37 -13.95
CA THR A 156 -10.52 20.77 -12.87
C THR A 156 -11.25 19.55 -12.30
N PRO A 157 -11.16 19.26 -10.98
CA PRO A 157 -10.16 19.82 -10.05
C PRO A 157 -8.72 19.42 -10.45
N PRO A 158 -7.70 20.20 -10.02
CA PRO A 158 -6.30 19.93 -10.33
C PRO A 158 -5.79 18.70 -9.58
N THR A 159 -4.60 18.24 -9.96
CA THR A 159 -3.85 17.25 -9.19
C THR A 159 -3.54 17.78 -7.77
N ILE A 160 -3.43 16.87 -6.81
CA ILE A 160 -3.04 17.18 -5.42
C ILE A 160 -1.98 16.17 -4.96
N PRO A 161 -1.03 16.55 -4.10
CA PRO A 161 -0.16 15.57 -3.46
C PRO A 161 -0.97 14.53 -2.68
N VAL A 162 -0.55 13.27 -2.71
CA VAL A 162 -1.22 12.16 -2.02
C VAL A 162 -0.23 11.32 -1.23
N VAL A 163 -0.63 10.91 -0.03
CA VAL A 163 0.17 10.03 0.82
C VAL A 163 -0.27 8.60 0.63
N HIS A 164 0.69 7.70 0.38
CA HIS A 164 0.47 6.25 0.31
C HIS A 164 1.17 5.59 1.50
N ALA A 165 0.61 4.47 1.96
CA ALA A 165 1.27 3.61 2.93
C ALA A 165 2.33 2.76 2.23
N ILE A 166 3.49 2.59 2.87
CA ILE A 166 4.45 1.57 2.50
C ILE A 166 4.00 0.28 3.19
N VAL A 167 3.59 -0.70 2.39
CA VAL A 167 2.96 -1.94 2.85
C VAL A 167 3.91 -3.13 2.83
N GLY A 168 5.12 -2.93 2.33
CA GLY A 168 6.17 -3.94 2.36
C GLY A 168 7.32 -3.63 1.42
N GLY A 169 8.21 -4.60 1.30
CA GLY A 169 9.35 -4.57 0.40
C GLY A 169 10.06 -5.91 0.39
N THR A 170 11.09 -6.00 -0.45
CA THR A 170 11.91 -7.18 -0.66
C THR A 170 13.39 -6.83 -0.52
N GLY A 171 14.25 -7.85 -0.44
CA GLY A 171 15.70 -7.67 -0.34
C GLY A 171 16.09 -6.68 0.76
N LYS A 172 16.82 -5.60 0.42
CA LYS A 172 17.27 -4.60 1.41
C LYS A 172 16.13 -3.78 2.07
N TYR A 173 14.92 -3.85 1.52
CA TYR A 173 13.71 -3.22 2.06
C TYR A 173 12.72 -4.24 2.61
N LEU A 174 13.15 -5.48 2.86
CA LEU A 174 12.31 -6.49 3.50
C LEU A 174 11.76 -5.96 4.84
N GLY A 175 10.44 -6.07 5.03
CA GLY A 175 9.77 -5.57 6.23
C GLY A 175 9.66 -4.05 6.33
N ALA A 176 9.94 -3.32 5.25
CA ALA A 176 9.75 -1.87 5.19
C ALA A 176 8.29 -1.49 5.44
N THR A 177 8.11 -0.47 6.29
CA THR A 177 6.82 0.19 6.55
C THR A 177 7.03 1.71 6.54
N GLY A 178 5.95 2.48 6.55
CA GLY A 178 6.03 3.94 6.57
C GLY A 178 5.10 4.58 5.56
N GLU A 179 5.51 5.70 5.01
CA GLU A 179 4.70 6.49 4.09
C GLU A 179 5.53 7.05 2.95
N VAL A 180 4.85 7.34 1.84
CA VAL A 180 5.41 8.06 0.71
C VAL A 180 4.45 9.16 0.28
N LEU A 181 4.98 10.36 0.07
CA LEU A 181 4.24 11.46 -0.56
C LEU A 181 4.49 11.42 -2.07
N GLU A 182 3.44 11.21 -2.86
CA GLU A 182 3.44 11.31 -4.32
C GLU A 182 3.01 12.71 -4.75
N GLU A 183 3.75 13.28 -5.71
CA GLU A 183 3.43 14.52 -6.39
C GLU A 183 3.49 14.34 -7.90
N VAL A 184 2.50 14.85 -8.63
CA VAL A 184 2.60 14.98 -10.09
C VAL A 184 3.40 16.23 -10.41
N ILE A 185 4.60 16.04 -10.94
CA ILE A 185 5.54 17.13 -11.23
C ILE A 185 5.59 17.51 -12.71
N GLY A 186 4.91 16.78 -13.58
CA GLY A 186 4.83 17.09 -15.00
C GLY A 186 4.29 15.94 -15.84
N VAL A 187 4.54 16.02 -17.14
CA VAL A 187 4.32 14.95 -18.12
C VAL A 187 5.55 14.80 -19.00
N ASN A 188 5.66 13.69 -19.71
CA ASN A 188 6.74 13.37 -20.62
C ASN A 188 6.21 13.02 -22.01
N SER A 189 7.12 12.81 -22.95
CA SER A 189 6.84 12.60 -24.37
C SER A 189 6.18 11.26 -24.71
N THR A 190 5.94 10.37 -23.74
CA THR A 190 5.45 9.00 -24.02
C THR A 190 3.94 8.95 -24.32
N GLY A 191 3.16 9.97 -23.95
CA GLY A 191 1.73 10.06 -24.28
C GLY A 191 0.86 10.63 -23.17
N ALA A 192 -0.47 10.50 -23.33
CA ALA A 192 -1.47 11.16 -22.48
C ALA A 192 -1.44 10.74 -20.99
N THR A 193 -0.92 9.55 -20.68
CA THR A 193 -0.72 9.05 -19.31
C THR A 193 0.75 9.06 -18.88
N GLY A 194 1.62 9.74 -19.63
CA GLY A 194 3.05 9.83 -19.38
C GLY A 194 3.33 10.86 -18.30
N PHE A 195 2.85 10.62 -17.08
CA PHE A 195 3.09 11.51 -15.95
C PHE A 195 4.54 11.39 -15.47
N ASN A 196 5.10 12.51 -15.04
CA ASN A 196 6.31 12.54 -14.23
C ASN A 196 5.87 12.72 -12.77
N LEU A 197 6.35 11.83 -11.90
CA LEU A 197 5.96 11.75 -10.50
C LEU A 197 7.19 11.92 -9.62
N ARG A 198 7.03 12.59 -8.47
CA ARG A 198 8.04 12.66 -7.42
C ARG A 198 7.52 11.98 -6.17
N TYR A 199 8.36 11.15 -5.57
CA TYR A 199 8.04 10.37 -4.39
C TYR A 199 9.02 10.71 -3.27
N HIS A 200 8.50 11.19 -2.15
CA HIS A 200 9.28 11.43 -0.93
C HIS A 200 9.02 10.31 0.07
N PHE A 201 9.99 9.42 0.22
CA PHE A 201 9.88 8.25 1.08
C PHE A 201 10.28 8.58 2.51
N THR A 202 9.51 8.05 3.47
CA THR A 202 9.91 7.90 4.86
C THR A 202 9.72 6.43 5.25
N ILE A 203 10.82 5.68 5.29
CA ILE A 203 10.82 4.24 5.54
C ILE A 203 11.26 3.94 6.96
N LYS A 204 10.56 3.02 7.61
CA LYS A 204 10.94 2.37 8.87
C LYS A 204 11.27 0.93 8.56
N LYS A 205 12.55 0.55 8.73
CA LYS A 205 13.04 -0.82 8.51
C LYS A 205 12.93 -1.65 9.78
N GLN A 206 12.41 -2.86 9.68
CA GLN A 206 12.52 -3.83 10.77
C GLN A 206 13.90 -4.50 10.73
N ALA A 207 14.66 -4.41 11.82
CA ALA A 207 15.91 -5.15 11.96
C ALA A 207 15.58 -6.58 12.40
N PHE A 208 15.81 -7.58 11.54
CA PHE A 208 15.75 -8.98 11.94
C PHE A 208 17.06 -9.35 12.64
N LYS A 209 17.02 -9.63 13.95
CA LYS A 209 18.15 -10.29 14.62
C LYS A 209 18.23 -11.73 14.13
N LYS A 210 19.38 -12.09 13.57
CA LYS A 210 19.71 -13.49 13.31
C LYS A 210 19.87 -14.17 14.68
N ASP A 211 19.00 -15.13 14.97
CA ASP A 211 19.10 -15.90 16.21
C ASP A 211 20.46 -16.61 16.26
N LYS A 212 21.23 -16.34 17.31
CA LYS A 212 22.55 -16.93 17.54
C LYS A 212 22.47 -18.30 18.21
N SER A 213 21.27 -18.81 18.49
CA SER A 213 21.04 -20.03 19.28
C SER A 213 21.28 -21.36 18.53
N GLN A 214 21.60 -21.35 17.23
CA GLN A 214 21.86 -22.57 16.45
C GLN A 214 23.33 -22.74 16.02
N ARG A 215 24.23 -22.87 16.99
CA ARG A 215 25.57 -23.44 16.77
C ARG A 215 25.84 -24.56 17.75
#